data_AF-A0A832IIH5-F1
#
_entry.id   AF-A0A832IIH5-F1
#
_cell.length_a   1.000
_cell.length_b   1.000
_cell.length_c   1.000
_cell.angle_alpha   90.00
_cell.angle_beta   90.00
_cell.angle_gamma   90.00
#
_symmetry.space_group_name_H-M   'P 1'
#
loop_
_entity.id
_entity.type
_entity.pdbx_description
1 polymer ?
#
loop_
_entity_poly.entity_id
_entity_poly.type
_entity_poly.pdbx_seq_one_letter_code
_entity_poly.pdbx_strand_id
1 'polypeptide(L)'
;FSCKHRHFCPSCHQKRVVEFGEWLYVDVLKKVPHRHFVFSIPKILRRYFLYDRKLLADLSRCAWQSLKVFLQEVVPQNDLIPGAGIAIQTFGDFLRFNPHCHILVTDGCFYGKKGMFRVVPPLELKKLEAIFRHNVFKMLLADRNG
;
A
#
# COMPACT_ATOMS: atom_id res chain seq x y z
N PHE A 1 -17.72 -18.61 -21.56
CA PHE A 1 -16.91 -18.91 -20.36
C PHE A 1 -16.55 -17.60 -19.65
N SER A 2 -16.86 -17.44 -18.35
CA SER A 2 -16.45 -16.28 -17.54
C SER A 2 -15.49 -16.77 -16.44
N CYS A 3 -14.36 -16.09 -16.25
CA CYS A 3 -13.35 -16.49 -15.26
C CYS A 3 -13.77 -16.24 -13.80
N LYS A 4 -14.99 -15.73 -13.54
CA LYS A 4 -15.57 -15.50 -12.19
C LYS A 4 -14.59 -14.86 -11.20
N HIS A 5 -13.85 -13.83 -11.63
CA HIS A 5 -12.89 -13.11 -10.78
C HIS A 5 -11.71 -13.96 -10.27
N ARG A 6 -11.42 -15.11 -10.89
CA ARG A 6 -10.30 -15.97 -10.49
C ARG A 6 -8.96 -15.58 -11.10
N HIS A 7 -8.91 -14.46 -11.85
CA HIS A 7 -7.70 -13.91 -12.47
C HIS A 7 -6.92 -14.85 -13.42
N PHE A 8 -7.47 -16.01 -13.79
CA PHE A 8 -6.86 -16.95 -14.75
C PHE A 8 -6.99 -16.53 -16.22
N CYS A 9 -7.91 -15.62 -16.54
CA CYS A 9 -8.11 -15.14 -17.90
C CYS A 9 -7.46 -13.75 -18.05
N PRO A 10 -6.39 -13.60 -18.86
CA PRO A 10 -5.68 -12.33 -19.00
C PRO A 10 -6.58 -11.19 -19.47
N SER A 11 -7.49 -11.43 -20.43
CA SER A 11 -8.39 -10.39 -20.94
C SER A 11 -9.41 -9.92 -19.89
N CYS A 12 -10.03 -10.85 -19.14
CA CYS A 12 -10.93 -10.48 -18.05
C CYS A 12 -10.20 -9.81 -16.88
N HIS A 13 -8.94 -10.19 -16.62
CA HIS A 13 -8.13 -9.52 -15.61
C HIS A 13 -7.77 -8.10 -16.06
N GLN A 14 -7.30 -7.93 -17.29
CA GLN A 14 -6.94 -6.64 -17.87
C GLN A 14 -8.14 -5.69 -17.89
N LYS A 15 -9.31 -6.17 -18.32
CA LYS A 15 -10.55 -5.36 -18.30
C LYS A 15 -10.84 -4.81 -16.91
N ARG A 16 -10.73 -5.64 -15.86
CA ARG A 16 -10.94 -5.20 -14.48
C ARG A 16 -9.88 -4.23 -13.97
N VAL A 17 -8.62 -4.39 -14.39
CA VAL A 17 -7.55 -3.44 -14.05
C VAL A 17 -7.86 -2.07 -14.65
N VAL A 18 -8.35 -2.02 -15.89
CA VAL A 18 -8.77 -0.78 -16.55
C VAL A 18 -9.98 -0.16 -15.85
N GLU A 19 -11.05 -0.93 -15.62
CA GLU A 19 -12.26 -0.44 -14.91
C GLU A 19 -11.93 0.08 -13.51
N PHE A 20 -11.07 -0.61 -12.76
CA PHE A 20 -10.61 -0.15 -11.46
C PHE A 20 -9.79 1.13 -11.55
N GLY A 21 -8.90 1.24 -12.55
CA GLY A 21 -8.11 2.44 -12.78
C GLY A 21 -8.97 3.65 -13.15
N GLU A 22 -9.99 3.46 -13.99
CA GLU A 22 -10.96 4.49 -14.35
C GLU A 22 -11.76 4.97 -13.14
N TRP A 23 -12.33 4.04 -12.35
CA TRP A 23 -13.03 4.39 -11.11
C TRP A 23 -12.12 5.12 -10.12
N LEU A 24 -10.88 4.64 -9.95
CA LEU A 24 -9.92 5.29 -9.06
C LEU A 24 -9.67 6.73 -9.51
N TYR A 25 -9.44 6.95 -10.81
CA TYR A 25 -9.19 8.28 -11.38
C TYR A 25 -10.40 9.22 -11.27
N VAL A 26 -11.60 8.73 -11.57
CA VAL A 26 -12.82 9.55 -11.64
C VAL A 26 -13.39 9.86 -10.25
N ASP A 27 -13.47 8.84 -9.38
CA ASP A 27 -14.26 8.93 -8.15
C ASP A 27 -13.43 9.09 -6.88
N VAL A 28 -12.16 8.66 -6.89
CA VAL A 28 -11.34 8.57 -5.67
C VAL A 28 -10.22 9.62 -5.64
N LEU A 29 -9.43 9.74 -6.71
CA LEU A 29 -8.24 10.58 -6.71
C LEU A 29 -8.61 12.07 -6.77
N LYS A 30 -8.03 12.85 -5.85
CA LYS A 30 -8.12 14.32 -5.91
C LYS A 30 -7.11 14.86 -6.91
N LYS A 31 -7.36 16.04 -7.49
CA LYS A 31 -6.42 16.71 -8.41
C LYS A 31 -5.21 17.31 -7.66
N VAL A 32 -4.38 16.44 -7.09
CA VAL A 32 -3.13 16.75 -6.39
C VAL A 32 -2.01 15.83 -6.90
N PRO A 33 -0.73 16.16 -6.70
CA PRO A 33 0.35 15.25 -7.00
C PRO A 33 0.21 13.92 -6.25
N HIS A 34 0.61 12.81 -6.89
CA HIS A 34 0.62 11.47 -6.30
C HIS A 34 1.98 10.82 -6.49
N ARG A 35 2.29 9.86 -5.61
CA ARG A 35 3.51 9.06 -5.64
C ARG A 35 3.16 7.59 -5.51
N HIS A 36 3.90 6.74 -6.22
CA HIS A 36 3.75 5.29 -6.14
C HIS A 36 4.87 4.70 -5.27
N PHE A 37 4.50 3.88 -4.28
CA PHE A 37 5.42 3.11 -3.46
C PHE A 37 5.19 1.60 -3.63
N VAL A 38 6.28 0.84 -3.53
CA VAL A 38 6.24 -0.61 -3.45
C VAL A 38 6.85 -1.05 -2.12
N PHE A 39 6.04 -1.68 -1.27
CA PHE A 39 6.49 -2.29 -0.03
C PHE A 39 6.64 -3.79 -0.22
N SER A 40 7.85 -4.31 0.04
CA SER A 40 8.15 -5.73 -0.09
C SER A 40 8.80 -6.27 1.16
N ILE A 41 8.69 -7.58 1.37
CA ILE A 41 9.28 -8.27 2.52
C ILE A 41 10.43 -9.20 2.10
N PRO A 42 11.42 -9.42 2.99
CA PRO A 42 12.48 -10.39 2.77
C PRO A 42 11.95 -11.78 2.43
N LYS A 43 12.68 -12.50 1.56
CA LYS A 43 12.28 -13.83 1.06
C LYS A 43 11.95 -14.82 2.19
N ILE A 44 12.71 -14.78 3.29
CA ILE A 44 12.51 -15.66 4.45
C ILE A 44 11.13 -15.49 5.10
N LEU A 45 10.58 -14.27 5.11
CA LEU A 45 9.29 -14.00 5.74
C LEU A 45 8.10 -14.40 4.86
N ARG A 46 8.30 -14.52 3.54
CA ARG A 46 7.22 -14.81 2.58
C ARG A 46 6.51 -16.13 2.89
N ARG A 47 7.21 -17.11 3.47
CA ARG A 47 6.61 -18.40 3.82
C ARG A 47 5.44 -18.27 4.80
N TYR A 48 5.49 -17.32 5.74
CA TYR A 48 4.39 -17.09 6.69
C TYR A 48 3.11 -16.68 5.95
N PHE A 49 3.22 -15.73 5.02
CA PHE A 49 2.10 -15.25 4.20
C PHE A 49 1.59 -16.26 3.16
N LEU A 50 2.41 -17.26 2.81
CA LEU A 50 2.00 -18.34 1.92
C LEU A 50 1.03 -19.27 2.65
N TYR A 51 1.36 -19.63 3.90
CA TYR A 51 0.57 -20.55 4.72
C TYR A 51 -0.62 -19.88 5.40
N ASP A 52 -0.48 -18.61 5.82
CA ASP A 52 -1.60 -17.81 6.30
C ASP A 52 -1.84 -16.60 5.39
N ARG A 53 -2.91 -16.70 4.61
CA ARG A 53 -3.33 -15.65 3.67
C ARG A 53 -4.01 -14.47 4.35
N LYS A 54 -4.47 -14.59 5.59
CA LYS A 54 -5.07 -13.48 6.36
C LYS A 54 -4.04 -12.36 6.59
N LEU A 55 -2.77 -12.76 6.78
CA LEU A 55 -1.62 -11.86 6.94
C LEU A 55 -1.41 -10.90 5.76
N LEU A 56 -1.95 -11.20 4.57
CA LEU A 56 -1.88 -10.29 3.43
C LEU A 56 -2.61 -8.97 3.72
N ALA A 57 -3.79 -9.03 4.33
CA ALA A 57 -4.51 -7.83 4.73
C ALA A 57 -3.73 -7.03 5.78
N ASP A 58 -3.09 -7.73 6.73
CA ASP A 58 -2.27 -7.09 7.75
C ASP A 58 -0.99 -6.48 7.18
N LEU A 59 -0.37 -7.09 6.17
CA LEU A 59 0.76 -6.51 5.45
C LEU A 59 0.39 -5.17 4.80
N SER A 60 -0.78 -5.09 4.15
CA SER A 60 -1.29 -3.84 3.59
C SER A 60 -1.56 -2.79 4.68
N ARG A 61 -2.08 -3.20 5.84
CA ARG A 61 -2.25 -2.30 6.99
C ARG A 61 -0.91 -1.81 7.51
N CYS A 62 0.09 -2.68 7.67
CA CYS A 62 1.44 -2.29 8.08
C CYS A 62 2.03 -1.25 7.11
N ALA A 63 1.95 -1.50 5.80
CA ALA A 63 2.45 -0.58 4.79
C ALA A 63 1.75 0.79 4.86
N TRP A 64 0.42 0.81 5.01
CA TRP A 64 -0.33 2.05 5.20
C TRP A 64 0.08 2.80 6.45
N GLN A 65 0.10 2.14 7.61
CA GLN A 65 0.40 2.80 8.88
C GLN A 65 1.81 3.37 8.88
N SER A 66 2.78 2.64 8.31
CA SER A 66 4.15 3.12 8.18
C SER A 66 4.24 4.37 7.30
N LEU A 67 3.59 4.35 6.14
CA LEU A 67 3.60 5.48 5.22
C LEU A 67 2.85 6.68 5.80
N LYS A 68 1.69 6.47 6.42
CA LYS A 68 0.88 7.51 7.04
C LYS A 68 1.68 8.26 8.11
N VAL A 69 2.26 7.55 9.08
CA VAL A 69 3.05 8.17 10.15
C VAL A 69 4.23 8.95 9.56
N PHE A 70 4.96 8.33 8.64
CA PHE A 70 6.09 8.97 7.98
C PHE A 70 5.69 10.27 7.26
N LEU A 71 4.59 10.28 6.51
CA LEU A 71 4.10 11.49 5.84
C LEU A 71 3.62 12.56 6.84
N GLN A 72 3.05 12.15 7.97
CA GLN A 72 2.63 13.07 9.02
C GLN A 72 3.81 13.69 9.77
N GLU A 73 4.95 13.00 9.88
CA GLU A 73 6.16 13.51 10.53
C GLU A 73 6.94 14.50 9.65
N VAL A 74 7.00 14.27 8.33
CA VAL A 74 7.82 15.10 7.43
C VAL A 74 7.15 16.40 7.00
N VAL A 75 5.83 16.54 7.21
CA VAL A 75 5.08 17.74 6.86
C VAL A 75 4.89 18.60 8.12
N PRO A 76 5.36 19.85 8.17
CA PRO A 76 5.27 20.67 9.37
C PRO A 76 3.90 21.38 9.42
N GLN A 77 2.84 20.62 9.65
CA GLN A 77 1.47 21.11 9.91
C GLN A 77 0.77 20.16 10.89
N ASN A 78 -0.30 20.64 11.53
CA ASN A 78 -1.19 19.82 12.35
C ASN A 78 -2.35 19.24 11.53
N ASP A 79 -3.01 18.21 12.07
CA ASP A 79 -4.21 17.60 11.48
C ASP A 79 -4.01 17.10 10.03
N LEU A 80 -2.86 16.46 9.80
CA LEU A 80 -2.44 16.00 8.49
C LEU A 80 -3.16 14.72 8.06
N ILE A 81 -3.74 14.74 6.87
CA ILE A 81 -4.47 13.62 6.30
C ILE A 81 -3.92 13.30 4.90
N PRO A 82 -3.06 12.29 4.75
CA PRO A 82 -2.73 11.76 3.43
C PRO A 82 -3.85 10.85 2.90
N GLY A 83 -3.99 10.75 1.58
CA GLY A 83 -4.88 9.80 0.90
C GLY A 83 -4.10 8.68 0.22
N ALA A 84 -4.59 7.44 0.24
CA ALA A 84 -3.93 6.32 -0.43
C ALA A 84 -4.91 5.25 -0.95
N GLY A 85 -4.54 4.65 -2.09
CA GLY A 85 -5.08 3.39 -2.59
C GLY A 85 -4.00 2.31 -2.56
N ILE A 86 -4.33 1.12 -2.04
CA ILE A 86 -3.39 0.02 -1.84
C ILE A 86 -3.87 -1.23 -2.56
N ALA A 87 -3.00 -1.82 -3.37
CA ALA A 87 -3.22 -3.12 -3.99
C ALA A 87 -2.13 -4.10 -3.54
N ILE A 88 -2.54 -5.23 -2.97
CA ILE A 88 -1.62 -6.32 -2.63
C ILE A 88 -1.50 -7.30 -3.79
N GLN A 89 -0.27 -7.66 -4.12
CA GLN A 89 0.04 -8.67 -5.13
C GLN A 89 0.87 -9.79 -4.50
N THR A 90 0.61 -11.04 -4.89
CA THR A 90 1.27 -12.23 -4.31
C THR A 90 2.27 -12.90 -5.23
N PHE A 91 2.41 -12.43 -6.47
CA PHE A 91 3.30 -12.98 -7.48
C PHE A 91 3.95 -11.85 -8.26
N GLY A 92 5.20 -12.05 -8.68
CA GLY A 92 5.82 -11.26 -9.75
C GLY A 92 5.87 -12.07 -11.05
N ASP A 93 6.58 -11.55 -12.06
CA ASP A 93 6.60 -12.09 -13.44
C ASP A 93 6.96 -13.59 -13.54
N PHE A 94 7.75 -14.12 -12.61
CA PHE A 94 8.17 -15.52 -12.58
C PHE A 94 7.23 -16.46 -11.80
N LEU A 95 6.01 -16.02 -11.43
CA LEU A 95 5.03 -16.78 -10.64
C LEU A 95 5.55 -17.26 -9.27
N ARG A 96 6.68 -16.74 -8.80
CA ARG A 96 7.21 -17.02 -7.47
C ARG A 96 6.39 -16.24 -6.44
N PHE A 97 6.02 -16.90 -5.35
CA PHE A 97 5.29 -16.24 -4.27
C PHE A 97 6.12 -15.07 -3.70
N ASN A 98 5.58 -13.87 -3.86
CA ASN A 98 6.18 -12.60 -3.51
C ASN A 98 5.07 -11.64 -3.06
N PRO A 99 4.63 -11.68 -1.80
CA PRO A 99 3.68 -10.73 -1.27
C PRO A 99 4.32 -9.34 -1.19
N HIS A 100 3.71 -8.37 -1.87
CA HIS A 100 4.12 -6.97 -1.87
C HIS A 100 2.92 -6.05 -2.08
N CYS A 101 3.02 -4.83 -1.57
CA CYS A 101 1.95 -3.83 -1.66
C CYS A 101 2.36 -2.71 -2.61
N HIS A 102 1.52 -2.44 -3.61
CA HIS A 102 1.57 -1.22 -4.41
C HIS A 102 0.67 -0.17 -3.75
N ILE A 103 1.24 1.00 -3.47
CA ILE A 103 0.50 2.11 -2.84
C ILE A 103 0.58 3.33 -3.73
N LEU A 104 -0.55 3.79 -4.25
CA LEU A 104 -0.69 5.12 -4.83
C LEU A 104 -1.12 6.07 -3.71
N VAL A 105 -0.25 6.99 -3.32
CA VAL A 105 -0.48 7.94 -2.23
C VAL A 105 -0.51 9.36 -2.77
N THR A 106 -1.27 10.25 -2.14
CA THR A 106 -1.10 11.69 -2.36
C THR A 106 0.32 12.09 -1.98
N ASP A 107 1.00 12.84 -2.84
CA ASP A 107 2.41 13.22 -2.62
C ASP A 107 2.53 14.41 -1.66
N GLY A 108 1.88 14.28 -0.51
CA GLY A 108 1.55 15.35 0.40
C GLY A 108 0.36 15.01 1.29
N CYS A 109 0.02 15.94 2.15
CA CYS A 109 -1.06 15.79 3.11
C CYS A 109 -2.06 16.94 2.98
N PHE A 110 -3.34 16.63 3.14
CA PHE A 110 -4.38 17.62 3.38
C PHE A 110 -4.29 18.12 4.82
N TYR A 111 -4.57 19.40 5.05
CA TYR A 111 -4.54 20.01 6.38
C TYR A 111 -5.51 21.18 6.48
N GLY A 112 -5.90 21.49 7.72
CA GLY A 112 -6.81 22.58 8.05
C GLY A 112 -8.25 22.36 7.54
N LYS A 113 -9.18 23.14 8.07
CA LYS A 113 -10.62 23.02 7.77
C LYS A 113 -10.99 23.30 6.32
N LYS A 114 -10.12 24.00 5.56
CA LYS A 114 -10.31 24.32 4.14
C LYS A 114 -9.74 23.26 3.18
N GLY A 115 -9.17 22.16 3.71
CA GLY A 115 -8.60 21.10 2.87
C GLY A 115 -7.39 21.56 2.05
N MET A 116 -6.55 22.43 2.62
CA MET A 116 -5.32 22.86 1.96
C MET A 116 -4.39 21.66 1.76
N PHE A 117 -3.59 21.67 0.71
CA PHE A 117 -2.67 20.58 0.39
C PHE A 117 -1.23 21.04 0.50
N ARG A 118 -0.39 20.27 1.20
CA ARG A 118 1.05 20.51 1.29
C ARG A 118 1.81 19.32 0.73
N VAL A 119 2.60 19.56 -0.30
CA VAL A 119 3.49 18.58 -0.90
C VAL A 119 4.57 18.18 0.10
N VAL A 120 4.91 16.89 0.16
CA VAL A 120 5.97 16.41 1.04
C VAL A 120 7.36 16.86 0.56
N PRO A 121 8.29 17.17 1.48
CA PRO A 121 9.68 17.41 1.12
C PRO A 121 10.34 16.12 0.55
N PRO A 122 11.59 16.20 0.05
CA PRO A 122 12.36 15.00 -0.30
C PRO A 122 12.35 13.97 0.83
N LEU A 123 12.11 12.71 0.49
CA LEU A 123 11.88 11.65 1.47
C LEU A 123 13.14 10.89 1.80
N GLU A 124 13.40 10.71 3.10
CA GLU A 124 14.44 9.82 3.59
C GLU A 124 13.90 8.40 3.73
N LEU A 125 13.95 7.63 2.64
CA LEU A 125 13.32 6.30 2.54
C LEU A 125 13.81 5.30 3.60
N LYS A 126 15.02 5.48 4.16
CA LYS A 126 15.55 4.63 5.24
C LYS A 126 14.76 4.74 6.54
N LYS A 127 14.21 5.91 6.85
CA LYS A 127 13.32 6.08 8.01
C LYS A 127 12.00 5.33 7.78
N LEU A 128 11.41 5.47 6.60
CA LEU A 128 10.20 4.72 6.21
C LEU A 128 10.44 3.20 6.24
N GLU A 129 11.57 2.73 5.73
CA GLU A 129 11.98 1.32 5.77
C GLU A 129 12.05 0.80 7.22
N ALA A 130 12.62 1.59 8.14
CA ALA A 130 12.72 1.23 9.56
C ALA A 130 11.35 1.10 10.23
N ILE A 131 10.44 2.06 9.99
CA ILE A 131 9.07 2.03 10.51
C ILE A 131 8.31 0.82 9.95
N PHE A 132 8.43 0.56 8.65
CA PHE A 132 7.79 -0.59 8.02
C PHE A 132 8.30 -1.92 8.57
N ARG A 133 9.61 -2.07 8.69
CA ARG A 133 10.24 -3.24 9.30
C ARG A 133 9.73 -3.48 10.72
N HIS A 134 9.65 -2.44 11.54
CA HIS A 134 9.11 -2.54 12.89
C HIS A 134 7.66 -3.03 12.91
N ASN A 135 6.80 -2.42 12.09
CA ASN A 135 5.37 -2.78 12.03
C ASN A 135 5.15 -4.23 11.55
N VAL A 136 5.92 -4.69 10.56
CA VAL A 136 5.84 -6.08 10.08
C VAL A 136 6.25 -7.07 11.16
N PHE A 137 7.37 -6.82 11.86
CA PHE A 137 7.80 -7.71 12.94
C PHE A 137 6.83 -7.72 14.11
N LYS A 138 6.33 -6.56 14.51
CA LYS A 138 5.31 -6.45 15.57
C LYS A 138 4.06 -7.26 15.23
N MET A 139 3.58 -7.15 13.98
CA MET A 139 2.43 -7.91 13.50
C MET A 139 2.68 -9.42 13.53
N LEU A 140 3.81 -9.88 12.98
CA LEU A 140 4.15 -11.31 12.96
C LEU A 140 4.38 -11.91 14.35
N LEU A 141 4.83 -11.12 15.32
CA LEU A 141 5.02 -11.58 16.70
C LEU A 141 3.70 -11.64 17.48
N ALA A 142 2.74 -10.76 17.17
CA ALA A 142 1.41 -10.80 17.79
C ALA A 142 0.61 -12.02 17.34
N ASP A 143 0.74 -12.40 16.07
CA ASP A 143 0.04 -13.55 15.46
C ASP A 143 0.47 -14.90 16.06
N ARG A 144 1.72 -15.03 16.53
CA ARG A 144 2.22 -16.28 17.15
C ARG A 144 1.66 -16.58 18.54
N ASN A 145 0.96 -15.63 19.15
CA ASN A 145 0.42 -15.75 20.50
C ASN A 145 -1.10 -16.02 20.53
N GLY A 146 -1.73 -16.24 19.36
CA GLY A 146 -3.13 -16.62 19.21
C GLY A 146 -3.28 -18.02 18.64
#